data_AF-A0AAW8QSH7-F1
#
_entry.id   AF-A0AAW8QSH7-F1
#
_cell.length_a   1.000
_cell.length_b   1.000
_cell.length_c   1.000
_cell.angle_alpha   90.00
_cell.angle_beta   90.00
_cell.angle_gamma   90.00
#
_symmetry.space_group_name_H-M   'P 1'
#
loop_
_entity.id
_entity.type
_entity.pdbx_description
1 polymer ?
#
loop_
_entity_poly.entity_id
_entity_poly.type
_entity_poly.pdbx_seq_one_letter_code
_entity_poly.pdbx_strand_id
1 'polypeptide(L)'
;MSTLKNYLNNQLSGIENIILLDKVEIKKSHYKSIFWVTSFFILSSLPKLGTGFLPNVYLQNAVIEGIGPHFWNMIVTGGLILIGLFFLFPNVRHFPEWAYRILAGAYTSGMISLGLIIGELTFAFPDLLPFFETWKIILILFLLIFSILLVYGLVYSTFYISRLLISQELIELITKMDFRLRFIGFLLFSISPIIFLLIEK
;
A
#
# COMPACT_ATOMS: atom_id res chain seq x y z
N MET A 1 2.88 15.80 35.25
CA MET A 1 2.53 15.20 33.93
C MET A 1 2.60 16.33 32.91
N SER A 2 3.51 16.25 31.94
CA SER A 2 4.09 17.41 31.25
C SER A 2 3.09 18.17 30.36
N THR A 3 3.25 19.49 30.27
CA THR A 3 2.49 20.41 29.40
C THR A 3 2.35 19.91 27.96
N LEU A 4 3.37 19.24 27.43
CA LEU A 4 3.34 18.59 26.12
C LEU A 4 2.27 17.49 26.00
N LYS A 5 2.11 16.64 27.02
CA LYS A 5 1.11 15.57 27.01
C LYS A 5 -0.31 16.14 26.95
N ASN A 6 -0.58 17.19 27.74
CA ASN A 6 -1.88 17.86 27.72
C ASN A 6 -2.13 18.55 26.38
N TYR A 7 -1.10 19.18 25.80
CA TYR A 7 -1.17 19.77 24.47
C TYR A 7 -1.54 18.75 23.40
N LEU A 8 -0.82 17.62 23.34
CA LEU A 8 -1.07 16.57 22.36
C LEU A 8 -2.45 15.93 22.56
N ASN A 9 -2.86 15.67 23.80
CA ASN A 9 -4.19 15.14 24.08
C ASN A 9 -5.30 16.06 23.58
N ASN A 10 -5.15 17.38 23.74
CA ASN A 10 -6.16 18.33 23.25
C ASN A 10 -6.24 18.32 21.72
N GLN A 11 -5.08 18.34 21.05
CA GLN A 11 -4.98 18.42 19.58
C GLN A 11 -5.36 17.12 18.87
N LEU A 12 -5.16 15.97 19.51
CA LEU A 12 -5.43 14.64 18.97
C LEU A 12 -6.71 14.01 19.54
N SER A 13 -7.48 14.78 20.32
CA SER A 13 -8.73 14.30 20.88
C SER A 13 -9.71 13.89 19.78
N GLY A 14 -10.33 12.71 19.93
CA GLY A 14 -11.27 12.17 18.94
C GLY A 14 -10.64 11.37 17.80
N ILE A 15 -9.31 11.29 17.67
CA ILE A 15 -8.64 10.41 16.68
C ILE A 15 -9.06 8.95 16.84
N GLU A 16 -9.27 8.50 18.06
CA GLU A 16 -9.66 7.11 18.37
C GLU A 16 -10.95 6.69 17.65
N ASN A 17 -11.89 7.63 17.48
CA ASN A 17 -13.16 7.38 16.78
C ASN A 17 -12.98 7.34 15.26
N ILE A 18 -11.96 8.04 14.73
CA ILE A 18 -11.67 8.16 13.29
C ILE A 18 -10.93 6.92 12.77
N ILE A 19 -10.13 6.27 13.62
CA ILE A 19 -9.30 5.10 13.24
C ILE A 19 -10.18 3.88 12.89
N LEU A 20 -11.41 3.81 13.37
CA LEU A 20 -12.26 2.65 13.13
C LEU A 20 -13.08 2.84 11.85
N LEU A 21 -12.53 2.34 10.73
CA LEU A 21 -13.31 2.18 9.51
C LEU A 21 -14.48 1.22 9.72
N ASP A 22 -15.57 1.45 8.99
CA ASP A 22 -16.74 0.58 9.00
C ASP A 22 -16.36 -0.86 8.63
N LYS A 23 -16.81 -1.82 9.45
CA LYS A 23 -16.61 -3.26 9.24
C LYS A 23 -17.10 -3.71 7.87
N VAL A 24 -18.19 -3.11 7.36
CA VAL A 24 -18.73 -3.43 6.03
C VAL A 24 -17.76 -3.03 4.93
N GLU A 25 -17.17 -1.85 5.05
CA GLU A 25 -16.18 -1.34 4.11
C GLU A 25 -14.89 -2.18 4.13
N ILE A 26 -14.39 -2.51 5.32
CA ILE A 26 -13.23 -3.40 5.49
C ILE A 26 -13.49 -4.76 4.80
N LYS A 27 -14.66 -5.35 5.04
CA LYS A 27 -15.06 -6.63 4.43
C LYS A 27 -15.11 -6.52 2.90
N LYS A 28 -15.70 -5.45 2.36
CA LYS A 28 -15.75 -5.19 0.92
C LYS A 28 -14.36 -5.04 0.32
N SER A 29 -13.46 -4.36 1.02
CA SER A 29 -12.06 -4.19 0.63
C SER A 29 -11.33 -5.54 0.56
N HIS A 30 -11.51 -6.41 1.55
CA HIS A 30 -10.93 -7.76 1.52
C HIS A 30 -11.42 -8.61 0.35
N TYR A 31 -12.71 -8.55 0.00
CA TYR A 31 -13.18 -9.26 -1.20
C TYR A 31 -12.55 -8.70 -2.47
N LYS A 32 -12.39 -7.38 -2.57
CA LYS A 32 -11.72 -6.75 -3.71
C LYS A 32 -10.24 -7.14 -3.80
N SER A 33 -9.51 -7.17 -2.68
CA SER A 33 -8.11 -7.62 -2.69
C SER A 33 -8.00 -9.07 -3.15
N ILE A 34 -8.81 -9.97 -2.59
CA ILE A 34 -8.82 -11.39 -2.99
C ILE A 34 -9.12 -11.52 -4.48
N PHE A 35 -10.10 -10.78 -4.99
CA PHE A 35 -10.43 -10.77 -6.42
C PHE A 35 -9.22 -10.35 -7.27
N TRP A 36 -8.64 -9.17 -7.01
CA TRP A 36 -7.50 -8.67 -7.79
C TRP A 36 -6.29 -9.59 -7.73
N VAL A 37 -5.92 -10.04 -6.53
CA VAL A 37 -4.78 -10.95 -6.31
C VAL A 37 -5.00 -12.25 -7.06
N THR A 38 -6.19 -12.86 -6.95
CA THR A 38 -6.50 -14.14 -7.62
C THR A 38 -6.53 -13.99 -9.13
N SER A 39 -7.14 -12.93 -9.67
CA SER A 39 -7.18 -12.69 -11.11
C SER A 39 -5.78 -12.57 -11.71
N PHE A 40 -4.88 -11.82 -11.06
CA PHE A 40 -3.53 -11.62 -11.57
C PHE A 40 -2.57 -12.78 -11.25
N PHE A 41 -2.84 -13.55 -10.20
CA PHE A 41 -2.23 -14.87 -10.00
C PHE A 41 -2.53 -15.82 -11.18
N ILE A 42 -3.79 -15.89 -11.61
CA ILE A 42 -4.18 -16.72 -12.76
C ILE A 42 -3.48 -16.22 -14.03
N LEU A 43 -3.51 -14.90 -14.28
CA LEU A 43 -2.87 -14.30 -15.46
C LEU A 43 -1.36 -14.57 -15.53
N SER A 44 -0.64 -14.46 -14.41
CA SER A 44 0.79 -14.78 -14.34
C SER A 44 1.09 -16.27 -14.50
N SER A 45 0.14 -17.14 -14.15
CA SER A 45 0.26 -18.59 -14.31
C SER A 45 0.06 -19.05 -15.77
N LEU A 46 -0.78 -18.37 -16.54
CA LEU A 46 -1.13 -18.75 -17.93
C LEU A 46 0.07 -19.02 -18.86
N PRO A 47 1.07 -18.12 -18.98
CA PRO A 47 2.20 -18.36 -19.89
C PRO A 47 3.07 -19.55 -19.47
N LYS A 48 3.01 -19.96 -18.20
CA LYS A 48 3.81 -21.05 -17.63
C LYS A 48 3.17 -22.43 -17.84
N LEU A 49 1.88 -22.48 -18.17
CA LEU A 49 1.17 -23.71 -18.49
C LEU A 49 1.47 -24.23 -19.91
N GLY A 50 2.27 -23.51 -20.70
CA GLY A 50 2.80 -24.02 -21.98
C GLY A 50 1.76 -24.16 -23.10
N THR A 51 0.63 -23.45 -23.01
CA THR A 51 -0.39 -23.51 -24.07
C THR A 51 0.12 -22.79 -25.33
N GLY A 52 0.20 -23.50 -26.46
CA GLY A 52 0.76 -22.98 -27.72
C GLY A 52 -0.08 -21.89 -28.42
N PHE A 53 -1.21 -21.49 -27.84
CA PHE A 53 -2.12 -20.50 -28.41
C PHE A 53 -1.96 -19.11 -27.77
N LEU A 54 -1.16 -18.96 -26.71
CA LEU A 54 -0.98 -17.71 -26.00
C LEU A 54 0.31 -16.99 -26.43
N PRO A 55 0.32 -15.64 -26.48
CA PRO A 55 1.53 -14.86 -26.74
C PRO A 55 2.42 -14.83 -25.49
N ASN A 56 3.06 -15.96 -25.18
CA ASN A 56 3.75 -16.20 -23.91
C ASN A 56 4.86 -15.17 -23.62
N VAL A 57 5.63 -14.75 -24.64
CA VAL A 57 6.69 -13.74 -24.48
C VAL A 57 6.10 -12.39 -24.04
N TYR A 58 5.01 -11.96 -24.68
CA TYR A 58 4.34 -10.71 -24.32
C TYR A 58 3.78 -10.77 -22.89
N LEU A 59 3.12 -11.88 -22.54
CA LEU A 59 2.56 -12.07 -21.19
C LEU A 59 3.65 -12.11 -20.12
N GLN A 60 4.78 -12.78 -20.36
CA GLN A 60 5.91 -12.80 -19.42
C GLN A 60 6.50 -11.40 -19.20
N ASN A 61 6.71 -10.64 -20.26
CA ASN A 61 7.19 -9.26 -20.14
C ASN A 61 6.20 -8.39 -19.36
N ALA A 62 4.90 -8.51 -19.65
CA ALA A 62 3.86 -7.78 -18.94
C ALA A 62 3.79 -8.14 -17.44
N VAL A 63 4.05 -9.40 -17.07
CA VAL A 63 4.15 -9.84 -15.67
C VAL A 63 5.34 -9.17 -14.99
N ILE A 64 6.52 -9.18 -15.61
CA ILE A 64 7.73 -8.57 -15.06
C ILE A 64 7.55 -7.05 -14.86
N GLU A 65 7.01 -6.37 -15.86
CA GLU A 65 6.71 -4.93 -15.78
C GLU A 65 5.66 -4.64 -14.70
N GLY A 66 4.63 -5.48 -14.58
CA GLY A 66 3.55 -5.31 -13.61
C GLY A 66 3.94 -5.57 -12.15
N ILE A 67 5.02 -6.31 -11.89
CA ILE A 67 5.59 -6.50 -10.56
C ILE A 67 6.37 -5.25 -10.10
N GLY A 68 6.84 -4.43 -11.04
CA GLY A 68 7.79 -3.34 -10.84
C GLY A 68 7.46 -2.41 -9.65
N PRO A 69 8.24 -2.45 -8.55
CA PRO A 69 7.95 -1.67 -7.35
C PRO A 69 8.10 -0.16 -7.57
N HIS A 70 8.92 0.26 -8.54
CA HIS A 70 9.22 1.67 -8.79
C HIS A 70 7.98 2.48 -9.17
N PHE A 71 7.11 1.94 -10.04
CA PHE A 71 5.89 2.65 -10.42
C PHE A 71 4.95 2.82 -9.24
N TRP A 72 4.79 1.77 -8.44
CA TRP A 72 3.98 1.81 -7.22
C TRP A 72 4.55 2.82 -6.20
N ASN A 73 5.87 2.80 -5.96
CA ASN A 73 6.56 3.73 -5.06
C ASN A 73 6.37 5.20 -5.49
N MET A 74 6.43 5.50 -6.79
CA MET A 74 6.19 6.84 -7.32
C MET A 74 4.75 7.30 -7.06
N ILE A 75 3.75 6.45 -7.33
CA ILE A 75 2.34 6.78 -7.09
C ILE A 75 2.10 7.03 -5.60
N VAL A 76 2.58 6.13 -4.73
CA VAL A 76 2.41 6.28 -3.28
C VAL A 76 3.05 7.56 -2.80
N THR A 77 4.28 7.85 -3.24
CA THR A 77 4.98 9.10 -2.90
C THR A 77 4.16 10.33 -3.29
N GLY A 78 3.62 10.38 -4.51
CA GLY A 78 2.75 11.45 -4.94
C GLY A 78 1.52 11.61 -4.05
N GLY A 79 0.90 10.49 -3.65
CA GLY A 79 -0.21 10.47 -2.71
C GLY A 79 0.17 11.02 -1.33
N LEU A 80 1.32 10.61 -0.78
CA LEU A 80 1.81 11.08 0.51
C LEU A 80 2.16 12.58 0.48
N ILE A 81 2.78 13.08 -0.59
CA ILE A 81 3.04 14.52 -0.75
C ILE A 81 1.72 15.31 -0.69
N LEU A 82 0.66 14.83 -1.34
CA LEU A 82 -0.66 15.48 -1.27
C LEU A 82 -1.27 15.43 0.13
N ILE A 83 -1.04 14.35 0.90
CA ILE A 83 -1.39 14.33 2.34
C ILE A 83 -0.61 15.43 3.07
N GLY A 84 0.69 15.56 2.83
CA GLY A 84 1.49 16.61 3.44
C GLY A 84 0.95 18.01 3.13
N LEU A 85 0.60 18.27 1.87
CA LEU A 85 -0.02 19.53 1.45
C LEU A 85 -1.39 19.75 2.10
N PHE A 86 -2.18 18.70 2.28
CA PHE A 86 -3.43 18.76 3.03
C PHE A 86 -3.21 19.15 4.50
N PHE A 87 -2.20 18.57 5.17
CA PHE A 87 -1.81 18.99 6.51
C PHE A 87 -1.44 20.47 6.55
N LEU A 88 -0.70 20.99 5.56
CA LEU A 88 -0.29 22.40 5.53
C LEU A 88 -1.45 23.35 5.21
N PHE A 89 -2.32 22.97 4.27
CA PHE A 89 -3.42 23.77 3.74
C PHE A 89 -4.77 23.03 3.83
N PRO A 90 -5.29 22.77 5.05
CA PRO A 90 -6.47 21.93 5.23
C PRO A 90 -7.77 22.50 4.65
N ASN A 91 -7.83 23.81 4.42
CA ASN A 91 -8.99 24.47 3.80
C ASN A 91 -9.10 24.19 2.29
N VAL A 92 -8.04 23.69 1.65
CA VAL A 92 -8.04 23.34 0.23
C VAL A 92 -8.53 21.90 0.08
N ARG A 93 -9.82 21.75 -0.22
CA ARG A 93 -10.50 20.43 -0.31
C ARG A 93 -9.92 19.49 -1.37
N HIS A 94 -9.21 20.02 -2.37
CA HIS A 94 -8.67 19.21 -3.47
C HIS A 94 -7.52 18.30 -3.04
N PHE A 95 -6.69 18.71 -2.07
CA PHE A 95 -5.56 17.88 -1.63
C PHE A 95 -5.97 16.51 -1.07
N PRO A 96 -6.89 16.40 -0.09
CA PRO A 96 -7.33 15.10 0.42
C PRO A 96 -8.10 14.29 -0.65
N GLU A 97 -8.87 14.93 -1.53
CA GLU A 97 -9.58 14.26 -2.63
C GLU A 97 -8.62 13.64 -3.66
N TRP A 98 -7.59 14.37 -4.06
CA TRP A 98 -6.58 13.86 -4.98
C TRP A 98 -5.73 12.78 -4.32
N ALA A 99 -5.31 12.99 -3.06
CA ALA A 99 -4.57 11.98 -2.29
C ALA A 99 -5.38 10.68 -2.15
N TYR A 100 -6.69 10.76 -1.87
CA TYR A 100 -7.59 9.61 -1.84
C TYR A 100 -7.55 8.84 -3.18
N ARG A 101 -7.75 9.52 -4.31
CA ARG A 101 -7.78 8.88 -5.63
C ARG A 101 -6.45 8.21 -5.96
N ILE A 102 -5.34 8.89 -5.70
CA ILE A 102 -4.00 8.37 -5.97
C ILE A 102 -3.71 7.15 -5.10
N LEU A 103 -3.96 7.20 -3.79
CA LEU A 103 -3.69 6.09 -2.87
C LEU A 103 -4.66 4.91 -3.06
N ALA A 104 -5.91 5.15 -3.43
CA ALA A 104 -6.84 4.07 -3.81
C ALA A 104 -6.39 3.36 -5.10
N GLY A 105 -5.81 4.12 -6.04
CA GLY A 105 -5.14 3.58 -7.23
C GLY A 105 -3.87 2.79 -6.89
N ALA A 106 -3.04 3.31 -5.97
CA ALA A 106 -1.88 2.61 -5.44
C ALA A 106 -2.27 1.29 -4.77
N TYR A 107 -3.33 1.27 -3.97
CA TYR A 107 -3.85 0.03 -3.40
C TYR A 107 -4.21 -1.00 -4.49
N THR A 108 -4.96 -0.57 -5.51
CA THR A 108 -5.40 -1.48 -6.58
C THR A 108 -4.21 -2.03 -7.37
N SER A 109 -3.30 -1.16 -7.80
CA SER A 109 -2.08 -1.56 -8.49
C SER A 109 -1.19 -2.47 -7.62
N GLY A 110 -1.05 -2.19 -6.33
CA GLY A 110 -0.29 -3.05 -5.41
C GLY A 110 -0.92 -4.43 -5.23
N MET A 111 -2.25 -4.56 -5.22
CA MET A 111 -2.93 -5.86 -5.17
C MET A 111 -2.73 -6.65 -6.47
N ILE A 112 -2.68 -5.95 -7.61
CA ILE A 112 -2.35 -6.53 -8.91
C ILE A 112 -0.91 -7.06 -8.90
N SER A 113 0.07 -6.22 -8.53
CA SER A 113 1.49 -6.61 -8.44
C SER A 113 1.69 -7.77 -7.47
N LEU A 114 0.97 -7.78 -6.33
CA LEU A 114 1.04 -8.88 -5.36
C LEU A 114 0.53 -10.19 -5.96
N GLY A 115 -0.56 -10.17 -6.72
CA GLY A 115 -1.05 -11.36 -7.44
C GLY A 115 -0.03 -11.88 -8.45
N LEU A 116 0.62 -10.99 -9.20
CA LEU A 116 1.69 -11.32 -10.14
C LEU A 116 2.91 -11.93 -9.42
N ILE A 117 3.36 -11.33 -8.32
CA ILE A 117 4.49 -11.84 -7.50
C ILE A 117 4.18 -13.24 -6.98
N ILE A 118 2.99 -13.47 -6.44
CA ILE A 118 2.60 -14.80 -5.93
C ILE A 118 2.64 -15.84 -7.06
N GLY A 119 2.15 -15.49 -8.25
CA GLY A 119 2.21 -16.38 -9.41
C GLY A 119 3.65 -16.65 -9.84
N GLU A 120 4.51 -15.64 -9.85
CA GLU A 120 5.94 -15.82 -10.16
C GLU A 120 6.62 -16.77 -9.17
N LEU A 121 6.44 -16.52 -7.87
CA LEU A 121 7.03 -17.32 -6.81
C LEU A 121 6.50 -18.76 -6.80
N THR A 122 5.22 -18.98 -7.10
CA THR A 122 4.61 -20.32 -7.08
C THR A 122 5.27 -21.26 -8.08
N PHE A 123 5.65 -20.76 -9.25
CA PHE A 123 6.32 -21.58 -10.28
C PHE A 123 7.84 -21.58 -10.16
N ALA A 124 8.44 -20.56 -9.51
CA ALA A 124 9.88 -20.55 -9.24
C ALA A 124 10.28 -21.43 -8.05
N PHE A 125 9.38 -21.62 -7.07
CA PHE A 125 9.68 -22.35 -5.84
C PHE A 125 10.04 -23.84 -6.04
N PRO A 126 9.36 -24.61 -6.92
CA PRO A 126 9.70 -26.01 -7.18
C PRO A 126 11.15 -26.22 -7.65
N ASP A 127 11.71 -25.24 -8.38
CA ASP A 127 13.08 -25.32 -8.88
C ASP A 127 14.14 -25.19 -7.77
N LEU A 128 13.75 -24.71 -6.58
CA LEU A 128 14.63 -24.64 -5.42
C LEU A 128 14.71 -25.96 -4.64
N LEU A 129 13.74 -26.86 -4.81
CA LEU A 129 13.64 -28.13 -4.08
C LEU A 129 14.88 -29.04 -4.24
N PRO A 130 15.55 -29.14 -5.41
CA PRO A 130 16.71 -30.01 -5.59
C PRO A 130 17.98 -29.52 -4.88
N PHE A 131 18.06 -28.23 -4.54
CA PHE A 131 19.29 -27.59 -4.06
C PHE A 131 19.40 -27.50 -2.54
N PHE A 132 18.27 -27.67 -1.83
CA PHE A 132 18.18 -27.43 -0.40
C PHE A 132 17.65 -28.65 0.35
N GLU A 133 18.13 -28.83 1.58
CA GLU A 133 17.54 -29.79 2.52
C GLU A 133 16.11 -29.37 2.90
N THR A 134 15.25 -30.35 3.20
CA THR A 134 13.81 -30.13 3.47
C THR A 134 13.53 -29.08 4.55
N TRP A 135 14.33 -29.01 5.61
CA TRP A 135 14.14 -28.03 6.68
C TRP A 135 14.44 -26.59 6.23
N LYS A 136 15.42 -26.40 5.33
CA LYS A 136 15.75 -25.10 4.73
C LYS A 136 14.61 -24.65 3.82
N ILE A 137 14.01 -25.58 3.07
CA ILE A 137 12.85 -25.31 2.20
C ILE A 137 11.66 -24.83 3.03
N ILE A 138 11.37 -25.48 4.16
CA ILE A 138 10.29 -25.07 5.08
C ILE A 138 10.55 -23.66 5.63
N LEU A 139 11.80 -23.36 6.02
CA LEU A 139 12.18 -22.04 6.50
C LEU A 139 11.99 -20.96 5.42
N ILE A 140 12.44 -21.22 4.20
CA ILE A 140 12.27 -20.30 3.05
C ILE A 140 10.77 -20.08 2.78
N LEU A 141 9.96 -21.14 2.79
CA LEU A 141 8.52 -21.02 2.59
C LEU A 141 7.86 -20.14 3.67
N PHE A 142 8.23 -20.34 4.94
CA PHE A 142 7.72 -19.54 6.04
C PHE A 142 8.11 -18.06 5.90
N LEU A 143 9.38 -17.78 5.58
CA LEU A 143 9.87 -16.42 5.34
C LEU A 143 9.17 -15.75 4.15
N LEU A 144 8.89 -16.52 3.10
CA LEU A 144 8.21 -16.05 1.90
C LEU A 144 6.75 -15.70 2.19
N ILE A 145 6.01 -16.57 2.89
CA ILE A 145 4.63 -16.29 3.33
C ILE A 145 4.61 -15.05 4.23
N PHE A 146 5.53 -14.96 5.20
CA PHE A 146 5.64 -13.81 6.08
C PHE A 146 5.92 -12.52 5.31
N SER A 147 6.82 -12.56 4.32
CA SER A 147 7.14 -11.41 3.48
C SER A 147 5.94 -10.98 2.63
N ILE A 148 5.20 -11.93 2.05
CA ILE A 148 3.97 -11.63 1.30
C ILE A 148 2.91 -10.98 2.20
N LEU A 149 2.75 -11.45 3.44
CA LEU A 149 1.84 -10.84 4.41
C LEU A 149 2.26 -9.41 4.79
N LEU A 150 3.56 -9.14 4.92
CA LEU A 150 4.08 -7.79 5.14
C LEU A 150 3.79 -6.88 3.95
N VAL A 151 4.08 -7.33 2.72
CA VAL A 151 3.78 -6.55 1.51
C VAL A 151 2.28 -6.31 1.38
N TYR A 152 1.45 -7.32 1.63
CA TYR A 152 -0.01 -7.17 1.67
C TYR A 152 -0.42 -6.11 2.69
N GLY A 153 0.12 -6.14 3.91
CA GLY A 153 -0.15 -5.16 4.95
C GLY A 153 0.24 -3.73 4.52
N LEU A 154 1.40 -3.57 3.89
CA LEU A 154 1.86 -2.29 3.36
C LEU A 154 0.94 -1.77 2.25
N VAL A 155 0.60 -2.61 1.27
CA VAL A 155 -0.35 -2.22 0.21
C VAL A 155 -1.72 -1.90 0.80
N TYR A 156 -2.22 -2.70 1.73
CA TYR A 156 -3.51 -2.47 2.39
C TYR A 156 -3.52 -1.18 3.21
N SER A 157 -2.38 -0.77 3.79
CA SER A 157 -2.28 0.51 4.48
C SER A 157 -2.60 1.70 3.57
N THR A 158 -2.27 1.62 2.28
CA THR A 158 -2.62 2.70 1.32
C THR A 158 -4.13 2.81 1.10
N PHE A 159 -4.86 1.69 1.08
CA PHE A 159 -6.32 1.69 1.08
C PHE A 159 -6.85 2.36 2.34
N TYR A 160 -6.36 1.93 3.50
CA TYR A 160 -6.81 2.43 4.78
C TYR A 160 -6.60 3.96 4.89
N ILE A 161 -5.39 4.44 4.59
CA ILE A 161 -5.07 5.87 4.57
C ILE A 161 -5.95 6.61 3.56
N SER A 162 -6.16 6.04 2.35
CA SER A 162 -7.02 6.68 1.35
C SER A 162 -8.44 6.94 1.89
N ARG A 163 -9.02 5.97 2.62
CA ARG A 163 -10.36 6.08 3.20
C ARG A 163 -10.44 7.12 4.31
N LEU A 164 -9.38 7.25 5.11
CA LEU A 164 -9.31 8.27 6.14
C LEU A 164 -9.38 9.69 5.54
N LEU A 165 -8.78 9.92 4.37
CA LEU A 165 -8.71 11.26 3.75
C LEU A 165 -10.05 11.83 3.30
N ILE A 166 -11.07 10.99 3.14
CA ILE A 166 -12.43 11.45 2.82
C ILE A 166 -13.35 11.52 4.05
N SER A 167 -12.85 11.16 5.23
CA SER A 167 -13.61 11.31 6.47
C SER A 167 -13.77 12.79 6.80
N GLN A 168 -15.01 13.23 6.99
CA GLN A 168 -15.30 14.60 7.43
C GLN A 168 -14.67 14.90 8.78
N GLU A 169 -14.64 13.92 9.67
CA GLU A 169 -14.08 14.03 11.02
C GLU A 169 -12.57 14.29 10.97
N LEU A 170 -11.84 13.60 10.08
CA LEU A 170 -10.41 13.84 9.89
C LEU A 170 -10.14 15.24 9.32
N ILE A 171 -10.95 15.65 8.35
CA ILE A 171 -10.83 16.98 7.73
C ILE A 171 -11.06 18.06 8.76
N GLU A 172 -12.10 17.94 9.58
CA GLU A 172 -12.37 18.87 10.67
C GLU A 172 -11.25 18.89 11.71
N LEU A 173 -10.74 17.72 12.09
CA LEU A 173 -9.66 17.60 13.06
C LEU A 173 -8.40 18.33 12.58
N ILE A 174 -7.95 18.05 11.35
CA ILE A 174 -6.74 18.66 10.79
C ILE A 174 -6.97 20.17 10.60
N THR A 175 -8.18 20.60 10.22
CA THR A 175 -8.51 22.03 10.08
C THR A 175 -8.41 22.78 11.41
N LYS A 176 -8.87 22.15 12.52
CA LYS A 176 -8.81 22.70 13.88
C LYS A 176 -7.42 22.59 14.52
N MET A 177 -6.55 21.76 13.96
CA MET A 177 -5.22 21.49 14.49
C MET A 177 -4.30 22.71 14.39
N ASP A 178 -3.49 22.90 15.43
CA ASP A 178 -2.47 23.95 15.46
C ASP A 178 -1.47 23.81 14.31
N PHE A 179 -0.99 24.96 13.82
CA PHE A 179 -0.04 25.01 12.72
C PHE A 179 1.23 24.19 12.96
N ARG A 180 1.73 24.13 14.20
CA ARG A 180 2.97 23.39 14.53
C ARG A 180 2.84 21.90 14.23
N LEU A 181 1.74 21.28 14.63
CA LEU A 181 1.47 19.87 14.37
C LEU A 181 1.18 19.62 12.89
N ARG A 182 0.44 20.54 12.26
CA ARG A 182 0.23 20.52 10.80
C ARG A 182 1.53 20.56 10.02
N PHE A 183 2.46 21.42 10.41
CA PHE A 183 3.78 21.51 9.79
C PHE A 183 4.58 20.23 10.00
N ILE A 184 4.55 19.62 11.19
CA ILE A 184 5.17 18.31 11.44
C ILE A 184 4.56 17.25 10.52
N GLY A 185 3.23 17.20 10.39
CA GLY A 185 2.54 16.31 9.45
C GLY A 185 3.00 16.53 8.00
N PHE A 186 3.11 17.78 7.56
CA PHE A 186 3.65 18.14 6.25
C PHE A 186 5.06 17.59 6.04
N LEU A 187 5.97 17.76 7.01
CA LEU A 187 7.34 17.22 6.92
C LEU A 187 7.34 15.69 6.85
N LEU A 188 6.56 15.03 7.70
CA LEU A 188 6.47 13.56 7.73
C LEU A 188 5.96 12.99 6.41
N PHE A 189 4.92 13.59 5.83
CA PHE A 189 4.28 13.05 4.63
C PHE A 189 4.90 13.56 3.32
N SER A 190 5.62 14.69 3.31
CA SER A 190 6.25 15.21 2.09
C SER A 190 7.74 14.91 2.01
N ILE A 191 8.49 15.03 3.11
CA ILE A 191 9.95 14.90 3.08
C ILE A 191 10.37 13.44 3.27
N SER A 192 9.77 12.72 4.22
CA SER A 192 10.13 11.32 4.48
C SER A 192 10.06 10.45 3.22
N PRO A 193 8.97 10.48 2.42
CA PRO A 193 8.87 9.61 1.25
C PRO A 193 9.90 9.95 0.16
N ILE A 194 10.24 11.23 0.00
CA ILE A 194 11.28 11.66 -0.93
C ILE A 194 12.65 11.13 -0.48
N ILE A 195 12.96 11.22 0.82
CA ILE A 195 14.20 10.66 1.35
C ILE A 195 14.26 9.15 1.11
N PHE A 196 13.16 8.42 1.34
CA PHE A 196 13.10 6.99 1.07
C PHE A 196 13.34 6.67 -0.42
N LEU A 197 12.72 7.40 -1.35
CA LEU A 197 12.99 7.25 -2.78
C LEU A 197 14.45 7.55 -3.14
N LEU A 198 15.07 8.56 -2.52
CA LEU A 198 16.46 8.92 -2.80
C LEU A 198 17.48 7.95 -2.19
N ILE A 199 17.07 7.18 -1.17
CA ILE A 199 17.89 6.10 -0.58
C ILE A 199 17.81 4.82 -1.42
N GLU A 200 16.75 4.64 -2.21
CA GLU A 200 16.61 3.59 -3.21
C GLU A 200 17.61 3.84 -4.37
N LYS A 201 18.89 3.51 -4.13
CA LYS A 201 19.99 3.54 -5.10
C LYS A 201 20.17 2.21 -5.80
#